data_AF-A0A382LZ23-F1
#
_entry.id   AF-A0A382LZ23-F1
#
_cell.length_a   1.000
_cell.length_b   1.000
_cell.length_c   1.000
_cell.angle_alpha   90.00
_cell.angle_beta   90.00
_cell.angle_gamma   90.00
#
_symmetry.space_group_name_H-M   'P 1'
#
loop_
_entity.id
_entity.type
_entity.pdbx_description
1 polymer ?
#
loop_
_entity_poly.entity_id
_entity_poly.type
_entity_poly.pdbx_seq_one_letter_code
_entity_poly.pdbx_strand_id
1 'polypeptide(L)'
;MAKDKSGYIIAAAFIGPGTVTTASLAGANFGFHLVWALLFSIFATIVLQDMAARLGVASGQGLASAMKNMAYKPWLKNLFIVLIVSAIGIGNAAYESGNLTGAAIGLDAFISIGIGPWASILGTIAIVLLWSGSYKWIETVLVYLVFIMAGVFLITLLVAKPDIAAMFSQLISPRLDADAITTVLALIGTTIVPYNLFLHASLVAKSSKGQDKQEAVVACRNQSARAISMGGLITLIVMATAMMAFFNHAATMDASN
;
A
#
# COMPACT_ATOMS: atom_id res chain seq x y z
N MET A 1 1.97 -12.35 22.80
CA MET A 1 2.15 -13.33 21.70
C MET A 1 1.72 -12.82 20.31
N ALA A 2 1.49 -11.51 20.14
CA ALA A 2 1.17 -10.86 18.85
C ALA A 2 2.28 -9.89 18.39
N LYS A 3 3.52 -10.08 18.87
CA LYS A 3 4.58 -9.07 18.75
C LYS A 3 5.27 -9.08 17.37
N ASP A 4 5.36 -10.24 16.70
CA ASP A 4 6.02 -10.35 15.39
C ASP A 4 5.05 -10.32 14.19
N LYS A 5 3.79 -10.77 14.36
CA LYS A 5 2.85 -10.87 13.24
C LYS A 5 2.33 -9.51 12.76
N SER A 6 2.27 -8.49 13.63
CA SER A 6 1.71 -7.18 13.24
C SER A 6 2.48 -6.51 12.12
N GLY A 7 3.78 -6.79 11.96
CA GLY A 7 4.62 -6.20 10.92
C GLY A 7 4.37 -6.81 9.55
N TYR A 8 4.14 -8.13 9.51
CA TYR A 8 3.76 -8.83 8.29
C TYR A 8 2.32 -8.52 7.87
N ILE A 9 1.42 -8.30 8.83
CA ILE A 9 0.08 -7.78 8.54
C ILE A 9 0.19 -6.39 7.90
N ILE A 10 1.03 -5.50 8.45
CA ILE A 10 1.25 -4.17 7.89
C ILE A 10 1.91 -4.26 6.51
N ALA A 11 2.86 -5.16 6.28
CA ALA A 11 3.45 -5.36 4.95
C ALA A 11 2.42 -5.91 3.94
N ALA A 12 1.63 -6.91 4.33
CA ALA A 12 0.61 -7.52 3.49
C ALA A 12 -0.59 -6.59 3.26
N ALA A 13 -0.92 -5.72 4.21
CA ALA A 13 -2.06 -4.82 4.14
C ALA A 13 -1.91 -3.65 3.17
N PHE A 14 -0.70 -3.36 2.69
CA PHE A 14 -0.47 -2.25 1.75
C PHE A 14 -0.13 -2.70 0.33
N ILE A 15 0.09 -4.00 0.12
CA ILE A 15 0.28 -4.59 -1.21
C ILE A 15 -1.02 -5.27 -1.60
N GLY A 16 -1.95 -4.47 -2.13
CA GLY A 16 -3.20 -4.97 -2.68
C GLY A 16 -3.15 -5.11 -4.21
N PRO A 17 -4.18 -5.72 -4.81
CA PRO A 17 -4.34 -5.77 -6.26
C PRO A 17 -4.25 -4.39 -6.93
N GLY A 18 -4.73 -3.32 -6.27
CA GLY A 18 -4.62 -1.96 -6.80
C GLY A 18 -3.16 -1.47 -6.88
N THR A 19 -2.34 -1.79 -5.89
CA THR A 19 -0.89 -1.52 -5.91
C THR A 19 -0.21 -2.28 -7.05
N VAL A 20 -0.61 -3.54 -7.28
CA VAL A 20 -0.08 -4.38 -8.37
C VAL A 20 -0.48 -3.84 -9.74
N THR A 21 -1.74 -3.46 -9.94
CA THR A 21 -2.21 -2.82 -11.17
C THR A 21 -1.45 -1.53 -11.44
N THR A 22 -1.31 -0.67 -10.43
CA THR A 22 -0.60 0.61 -10.57
C THR A 22 0.87 0.42 -10.91
N ALA A 23 1.55 -0.50 -10.24
CA ALA A 23 2.95 -0.83 -10.52
C ALA A 23 3.13 -1.46 -11.91
N SER A 24 2.17 -2.29 -12.35
CA SER A 24 2.19 -2.91 -13.67
C SER A 24 2.00 -1.86 -14.77
N LEU A 25 1.02 -0.97 -14.63
CA LEU A 25 0.80 0.14 -15.57
C LEU A 25 2.02 1.07 -15.65
N ALA A 26 2.66 1.37 -14.51
CA ALA A 26 3.89 2.16 -14.48
C ALA A 26 5.03 1.47 -15.25
N GLY A 27 5.27 0.19 -15.01
CA GLY A 27 6.30 -0.57 -15.71
C GLY A 27 6.02 -0.74 -17.20
N ALA A 28 4.78 -1.07 -17.55
CA ALA A 28 4.36 -1.30 -18.93
C ALA A 28 4.43 -0.03 -19.79
N ASN A 29 3.97 1.11 -19.27
CA ASN A 29 3.83 2.34 -20.04
C ASN A 29 5.04 3.28 -19.92
N PHE A 30 5.76 3.25 -18.80
CA PHE A 30 6.85 4.18 -18.52
C PHE A 30 8.18 3.50 -18.16
N GLY A 31 8.24 2.17 -18.18
CA GLY A 31 9.45 1.42 -17.85
C GLY A 31 9.93 1.77 -16.45
N PHE A 32 11.23 1.99 -16.32
CA PHE A 32 11.85 2.31 -15.04
C PHE A 32 11.97 3.82 -14.75
N HIS A 33 11.45 4.66 -15.62
CA HIS A 33 11.50 6.12 -15.47
C HIS A 33 10.69 6.65 -14.27
N LEU A 34 9.73 5.87 -13.74
CA LEU A 34 8.90 6.24 -12.59
C LEU A 34 9.32 5.58 -11.28
N VAL A 35 10.39 4.77 -11.27
CA VAL A 35 10.85 4.09 -10.05
C VAL A 35 11.25 5.09 -8.96
N TRP A 36 11.73 6.28 -9.32
CA TRP A 36 12.02 7.34 -8.35
C TRP A 36 10.77 7.72 -7.52
N ALA A 37 9.57 7.73 -8.11
CA ALA A 37 8.34 8.05 -7.41
C ALA A 37 7.97 6.95 -6.40
N LEU A 38 8.18 5.68 -6.79
CA LEU A 38 8.05 4.54 -5.88
C LEU A 38 9.05 4.64 -4.72
N LEU A 39 10.34 4.86 -5.00
CA LEU A 39 11.39 4.99 -3.98
C LEU A 39 11.11 6.17 -3.03
N PHE A 40 10.69 7.31 -3.57
CA PHE A 40 10.25 8.47 -2.79
C PHE A 40 9.09 8.09 -1.87
N SER A 41 8.06 7.41 -2.40
CA SER A 41 6.88 7.03 -1.63
C SER A 41 7.20 6.03 -0.52
N ILE A 42 8.09 5.07 -0.77
CA ILE A 42 8.59 4.12 0.24
C ILE A 42 9.30 4.87 1.36
N PHE A 43 10.25 5.74 1.00
CA PHE A 43 10.99 6.54 1.97
C PHE A 43 10.06 7.43 2.80
N ALA A 44 9.15 8.16 2.14
CA ALA A 44 8.17 9.00 2.80
C ALA A 44 7.28 8.18 3.75
N THR A 45 6.84 6.99 3.34
CA THR A 45 6.02 6.11 4.19
C THR A 45 6.79 5.66 5.42
N ILE A 46 8.07 5.28 5.29
CA ILE A 46 8.91 4.90 6.44
C ILE A 46 9.03 6.06 7.43
N VAL A 47 9.30 7.28 6.94
CA VAL A 47 9.41 8.48 7.79
C VAL A 47 8.08 8.80 8.48
N LEU A 48 6.97 8.81 7.74
CA LEU A 48 5.64 9.10 8.28
C LEU A 48 5.21 8.04 9.32
N GLN A 49 5.52 6.77 9.08
CA GLN A 49 5.21 5.69 10.02
C GLN A 49 6.07 5.75 11.28
N ASP A 50 7.35 6.14 11.17
CA ASP A 50 8.20 6.42 12.34
C ASP A 50 7.63 7.59 13.17
N MET A 51 7.21 8.68 12.53
CA MET A 51 6.58 9.81 13.21
C MET A 51 5.28 9.40 13.91
N ALA A 52 4.43 8.61 13.26
CA ALA A 52 3.18 8.10 13.82
C ALA A 52 3.45 7.19 15.04
N ALA A 53 4.46 6.32 14.96
CA ALA A 53 4.87 5.46 16.08
C ALA A 53 5.40 6.30 17.26
N ARG A 54 6.29 7.27 17.00
CA ARG A 54 6.83 8.18 18.03
C ARG A 54 5.72 8.96 18.72
N LEU A 55 4.73 9.46 17.99
CA LEU A 55 3.56 10.12 18.56
C LEU A 55 2.78 9.16 19.48
N GLY A 56 2.51 7.94 19.01
CA GLY A 56 1.79 6.92 19.77
C GLY A 56 2.49 6.57 21.09
N VAL A 57 3.81 6.33 21.05
CA VAL A 57 4.61 6.01 22.25
C VAL A 57 4.71 7.20 23.20
N ALA A 58 4.97 8.40 22.69
CA ALA A 58 5.22 9.58 23.52
C ALA A 58 3.95 10.08 24.22
N SER A 59 2.83 10.13 23.48
CA SER A 59 1.56 10.68 23.96
C SER A 59 0.65 9.65 24.63
N GLY A 60 0.81 8.36 24.33
CA GLY A 60 -0.14 7.32 24.73
C GLY A 60 -1.52 7.47 24.05
N GLN A 61 -1.61 8.26 22.98
CA GLN A 61 -2.82 8.54 22.22
C GLN A 61 -2.62 8.20 20.75
N GLY A 62 -3.70 7.80 20.07
CA GLY A 62 -3.70 7.68 18.60
C GLY A 62 -3.69 9.06 17.93
N LEU A 63 -3.25 9.12 16.67
CA LEU A 63 -3.09 10.35 15.89
C LEU A 63 -4.36 11.22 15.87
N ALA A 64 -5.53 10.60 15.66
CA ALA A 64 -6.81 11.32 15.65
C ALA A 64 -7.12 12.00 17.00
N SER A 65 -6.81 11.32 18.11
CA SER A 65 -7.02 11.87 19.45
C SER A 65 -6.04 12.99 19.74
N ALA A 66 -4.77 12.83 19.35
CA ALA A 66 -3.74 13.86 19.51
C ALA A 66 -4.11 15.14 18.73
N MET A 67 -4.53 15.02 17.47
CA MET A 67 -4.98 16.16 16.65
C MET A 67 -6.20 16.85 17.27
N LYS A 68 -7.21 16.08 17.69
CA LYS A 68 -8.40 16.62 18.36
C LYS A 68 -8.04 17.39 19.64
N ASN A 69 -7.07 16.90 20.41
CA ASN A 69 -6.67 17.48 21.69
C ASN A 69 -5.76 18.71 21.54
N MET A 70 -5.23 18.99 20.34
CA MET A 70 -4.50 20.21 20.04
C MET A 70 -5.41 21.44 19.95
N ALA A 71 -6.70 21.24 19.69
CA ALA A 71 -7.69 22.31 19.57
C ALA A 71 -8.35 22.64 20.91
N TYR A 72 -8.11 23.86 21.41
CA TYR A 72 -8.75 24.37 22.63
C TYR A 72 -10.17 24.91 22.39
N LYS A 73 -10.48 25.39 21.17
CA LYS A 73 -11.80 25.94 20.84
C LYS A 73 -12.76 24.83 20.37
N PRO A 74 -14.01 24.77 20.85
CA PRO A 74 -14.98 23.73 20.47
C PRO A 74 -15.22 23.62 18.96
N TRP A 75 -15.27 24.73 18.23
CA TRP A 75 -15.49 24.72 16.79
C TRP A 75 -14.29 24.13 16.01
N LEU A 76 -13.05 24.42 16.44
CA LEU A 76 -11.84 23.83 15.85
C LEU A 76 -11.81 22.32 16.09
N LYS A 77 -12.24 21.88 17.27
CA LYS A 77 -12.33 20.46 17.60
C LYS A 77 -13.31 19.74 16.68
N ASN A 78 -14.48 20.32 16.43
CA ASN A 78 -15.46 19.77 15.49
C ASN A 78 -14.91 19.76 14.05
N LEU A 79 -14.21 20.82 13.63
CA LEU A 79 -13.54 20.87 12.34
C LEU A 79 -12.50 19.75 12.19
N PHE A 80 -11.64 19.53 13.19
CA PHE A 80 -10.69 18.42 13.19
C PHE A 80 -11.38 17.06 13.09
N ILE A 81 -12.47 16.85 13.83
CA ILE A 81 -13.23 15.59 13.76
C ILE A 81 -13.75 15.36 12.34
N VAL A 82 -14.37 16.38 11.73
CA VAL A 82 -14.87 16.28 10.35
C VAL A 82 -13.73 15.99 9.37
N LEU A 83 -12.61 16.71 9.46
CA LEU A 83 -11.46 16.50 8.58
C LEU A 83 -10.85 15.10 8.74
N ILE A 84 -10.71 14.60 9.97
CA ILE A 84 -10.16 13.27 10.25
C ILE A 84 -11.10 12.18 9.72
N VAL A 85 -12.40 12.28 10.02
CA VAL A 85 -13.39 11.29 9.56
C VAL A 85 -13.47 11.29 8.04
N SER A 86 -13.49 12.46 7.40
CA SER A 86 -13.47 12.57 5.94
C SER A 86 -12.18 12.01 5.34
N ALA A 87 -11.02 12.34 5.89
CA ALA A 87 -9.73 11.86 5.37
C ALA A 87 -9.60 10.33 5.48
N ILE A 88 -10.01 9.74 6.61
CA ILE A 88 -9.97 8.28 6.80
C ILE A 88 -11.07 7.62 5.96
N GLY A 89 -12.30 8.13 5.99
CA GLY A 89 -13.44 7.52 5.30
C GLY A 89 -13.29 7.57 3.78
N ILE A 90 -13.07 8.76 3.23
CA ILE A 90 -12.90 8.95 1.78
C ILE A 90 -11.59 8.32 1.31
N GLY A 91 -10.50 8.48 2.07
CA GLY A 91 -9.21 7.87 1.74
C GLY A 91 -9.29 6.35 1.69
N ASN A 92 -9.98 5.71 2.64
CA ASN A 92 -10.18 4.26 2.64
C ASN A 92 -11.08 3.81 1.50
N ALA A 93 -12.17 4.53 1.24
CA ALA A 93 -13.05 4.22 0.14
C ALA A 93 -12.32 4.29 -1.21
N ALA A 94 -11.46 5.30 -1.41
CA ALA A 94 -10.64 5.43 -2.61
C ALA A 94 -9.60 4.31 -2.72
N TYR A 95 -8.88 4.00 -1.62
CA TYR A 95 -7.89 2.94 -1.59
C TYR A 95 -8.51 1.56 -1.86
N GLU A 96 -9.61 1.24 -1.18
CA GLU A 96 -10.32 -0.03 -1.37
C GLU A 96 -10.99 -0.11 -2.74
N SER A 97 -11.49 1.00 -3.28
CA SER A 97 -11.96 1.04 -4.67
C SER A 97 -10.84 0.64 -5.62
N GLY A 98 -9.61 1.10 -5.41
CA GLY A 98 -8.45 0.69 -6.21
C GLY A 98 -8.16 -0.81 -6.11
N ASN A 99 -8.20 -1.38 -4.90
CA ASN A 99 -8.01 -2.82 -4.68
C ASN A 99 -9.11 -3.66 -5.32
N LEU A 100 -10.36 -3.23 -5.19
CA LEU A 100 -11.51 -3.93 -5.74
C LEU A 100 -11.50 -3.92 -7.26
N THR A 101 -11.20 -2.76 -7.86
CA THR A 101 -11.02 -2.64 -9.31
C THR A 101 -9.85 -3.49 -9.81
N GLY A 102 -8.70 -3.45 -9.14
CA GLY A 102 -7.54 -4.27 -9.52
C GLY A 102 -7.82 -5.78 -9.47
N ALA A 103 -8.52 -6.23 -8.43
CA ALA A 103 -8.95 -7.61 -8.31
C ALA A 103 -9.98 -7.99 -9.39
N ALA A 104 -10.92 -7.08 -9.68
CA ALA A 104 -11.94 -7.28 -10.71
C ALA A 104 -11.32 -7.38 -12.10
N ILE A 105 -10.36 -6.52 -12.46
CA ILE A 105 -9.60 -6.62 -13.72
C ILE A 105 -8.91 -7.99 -13.83
N GLY A 106 -8.24 -8.43 -12.75
CA GLY A 106 -7.58 -9.73 -12.72
C GLY A 106 -8.54 -10.92 -12.93
N LEU A 107 -9.76 -10.87 -12.38
CA LEU A 107 -10.78 -11.91 -12.57
C LEU A 107 -11.46 -11.84 -13.93
N ASP A 108 -11.67 -10.63 -14.46
CA ASP A 108 -12.30 -10.41 -15.75
C ASP A 108 -11.46 -10.98 -16.91
N ALA A 109 -10.14 -11.01 -16.73
CA ALA A 109 -9.22 -11.67 -17.64
C ALA A 109 -9.43 -13.20 -17.74
N PHE A 110 -10.00 -13.84 -16.71
CA PHE A 110 -10.37 -15.27 -16.76
C PHE A 110 -11.78 -15.50 -17.27
N ILE A 111 -12.73 -14.67 -16.81
CA ILE A 111 -14.15 -14.77 -17.15
C ILE A 111 -14.67 -13.36 -17.39
N SER A 112 -14.87 -13.01 -18.65
CA SER A 112 -15.19 -11.65 -19.10
C SER A 112 -16.68 -11.33 -18.91
N ILE A 113 -17.06 -10.99 -17.68
CA ILE A 113 -18.42 -10.54 -17.31
C ILE A 113 -18.46 -9.04 -16.98
N GLY A 114 -17.31 -8.38 -16.97
CA GLY A 114 -17.11 -6.95 -16.71
C GLY A 114 -16.61 -6.66 -15.29
N ILE A 115 -15.85 -5.57 -15.18
CA ILE A 115 -15.27 -5.06 -13.93
C ILE A 115 -16.37 -4.74 -12.89
N GLY A 116 -17.48 -4.13 -13.29
CA GLY A 116 -18.57 -3.73 -12.39
C GLY A 116 -19.23 -4.91 -11.67
N PRO A 117 -19.66 -5.97 -12.40
CA PRO A 117 -20.14 -7.21 -11.79
C PRO A 117 -19.11 -7.87 -10.88
N TRP A 118 -17.85 -7.99 -11.31
CA TRP A 118 -16.78 -8.56 -10.47
C TRP A 118 -16.55 -7.77 -9.18
N ALA A 119 -16.49 -6.44 -9.26
CA ALA A 119 -16.35 -5.59 -8.09
C ALA A 119 -17.52 -5.77 -7.11
N SER A 120 -18.76 -5.89 -7.62
CA SER A 120 -19.94 -6.11 -6.80
C SER A 120 -19.93 -7.47 -6.09
N ILE A 121 -19.50 -8.52 -6.80
CA ILE A 121 -19.34 -9.88 -6.26
C ILE A 121 -18.28 -9.88 -5.15
N LEU A 122 -17.09 -9.34 -5.44
CA LEU A 122 -15.98 -9.25 -4.49
C LEU A 122 -16.35 -8.43 -3.25
N GLY A 123 -17.04 -7.31 -3.43
CA GLY A 123 -17.54 -6.48 -2.33
C GLY A 123 -18.53 -7.24 -1.46
N THR A 124 -19.45 -8.00 -2.05
CA THR A 124 -20.41 -8.84 -1.32
C THR A 124 -19.70 -9.94 -0.53
N ILE A 125 -18.73 -10.62 -1.15
CA ILE A 125 -17.90 -11.63 -0.47
C ILE A 125 -17.16 -11.02 0.71
N ALA A 126 -16.55 -9.84 0.54
CA ALA A 126 -15.86 -9.13 1.61
C ALA A 126 -16.80 -8.80 2.79
N ILE A 127 -18.03 -8.32 2.51
CA ILE A 127 -19.04 -8.04 3.54
C ILE A 127 -19.40 -9.31 4.31
N VAL A 128 -19.66 -10.42 3.62
CA VAL A 128 -20.01 -11.71 4.25
C VAL A 128 -18.86 -12.23 5.10
N LEU A 129 -17.63 -12.16 4.60
CA LEU A 129 -16.44 -12.56 5.35
C LEU A 129 -16.25 -11.72 6.61
N LEU A 130 -16.43 -10.40 6.52
CA LEU A 130 -16.37 -9.51 7.68
C LEU A 130 -17.48 -9.81 8.70
N TRP A 131 -18.69 -10.13 8.24
CA TRP A 131 -19.80 -10.53 9.11
C TRP A 131 -19.50 -11.83 9.87
N SER A 132 -18.76 -12.77 9.26
CA SER A 132 -18.42 -14.05 9.89
C SER A 132 -17.49 -13.95 11.11
N GLY A 133 -16.82 -12.81 11.32
CA GLY A 133 -15.95 -12.57 12.49
C GLY A 133 -14.65 -13.39 12.54
N SER A 134 -14.32 -14.15 11.49
CA SER A 134 -13.16 -15.07 11.48
C SER A 134 -11.82 -14.40 11.11
N TYR A 135 -11.47 -13.31 11.79
CA TYR A 135 -10.33 -12.44 11.47
C TYR A 135 -8.97 -13.15 11.37
N LYS A 136 -8.68 -14.12 12.25
CA LYS A 136 -7.37 -14.82 12.28
C LYS A 136 -7.12 -15.68 11.04
N TRP A 137 -8.18 -16.32 10.53
CA TRP A 137 -8.08 -17.16 9.32
C TRP A 137 -7.90 -16.28 8.08
N ILE A 138 -8.68 -15.20 7.97
CA ILE A 138 -8.59 -14.23 6.87
C ILE A 138 -7.18 -13.62 6.80
N GLU A 139 -6.65 -13.16 7.93
CA GLU A 139 -5.31 -12.57 8.01
C GLU A 139 -4.22 -13.51 7.49
N THR A 140 -4.27 -14.78 7.91
CA THR A 140 -3.27 -15.78 7.53
C THR A 140 -3.32 -16.07 6.03
N VAL A 141 -4.53 -16.24 5.48
CA VAL A 141 -4.73 -16.50 4.05
C VAL A 141 -4.23 -15.34 3.19
N LEU A 142 -4.54 -14.10 3.58
CA LEU A 142 -4.09 -12.90 2.85
C LEU A 142 -2.57 -12.79 2.78
N VAL A 143 -1.87 -13.04 3.89
CA VAL A 143 -0.40 -13.01 3.92
C VAL A 143 0.18 -14.05 2.96
N TYR A 144 -0.35 -15.29 2.97
CA TYR A 144 0.11 -16.32 2.04
C TYR A 144 -0.15 -15.96 0.58
N LEU A 145 -1.31 -15.39 0.25
CA LEU A 145 -1.62 -14.95 -1.11
C LEU A 145 -0.64 -13.89 -1.61
N VAL A 146 -0.28 -12.91 -0.78
CA VAL A 146 0.71 -11.88 -1.13
C VAL A 146 2.08 -12.51 -1.41
N PHE A 147 2.52 -13.47 -0.60
CA PHE A 147 3.80 -14.16 -0.82
C PHE A 147 3.78 -15.05 -2.06
N ILE A 148 2.67 -15.75 -2.34
CA ILE A 148 2.51 -16.54 -3.57
C ILE A 148 2.61 -15.62 -4.79
N MET A 149 1.87 -14.51 -4.78
CA MET A 149 1.89 -13.51 -5.85
C MET A 149 3.30 -12.94 -6.06
N ALA A 150 3.97 -12.54 -4.98
CA ALA A 150 5.36 -12.06 -5.05
C ALA A 150 6.30 -13.11 -5.65
N GLY A 151 6.13 -14.39 -5.29
CA GLY A 151 6.87 -15.51 -5.86
C GLY A 151 6.64 -15.66 -7.37
N VAL A 152 5.39 -15.58 -7.83
CA VAL A 152 5.05 -15.66 -9.26
C VAL A 152 5.71 -14.53 -10.06
N PHE A 153 5.60 -13.28 -9.60
CA PHE A 153 6.25 -12.15 -10.26
C PHE A 153 7.78 -12.27 -10.25
N LEU A 154 8.37 -12.70 -9.14
CA LEU A 154 9.82 -12.90 -9.05
C LEU A 154 10.31 -13.97 -10.03
N ILE A 155 9.64 -15.13 -10.09
CA ILE A 155 9.98 -16.19 -11.03
C ILE A 155 9.85 -15.68 -12.47
N THR A 156 8.77 -14.97 -12.78
CA THR A 156 8.53 -14.40 -14.11
C THR A 156 9.65 -13.45 -14.52
N LEU A 157 10.07 -12.56 -13.61
CA LEU A 157 11.18 -11.65 -13.83
C LEU A 157 12.50 -12.40 -14.09
N LEU A 158 12.81 -13.43 -13.29
CA LEU A 158 14.04 -14.21 -13.46
C LEU A 158 14.07 -14.97 -14.80
N VAL A 159 12.92 -15.50 -15.22
CA VAL A 159 12.77 -16.19 -16.51
C VAL A 159 12.90 -15.19 -17.68
N ALA A 160 12.36 -13.98 -17.53
CA ALA A 160 12.41 -12.92 -18.55
C ALA A 160 13.83 -12.38 -18.80
N LYS A 161 14.81 -12.65 -17.91
CA LYS A 161 16.21 -12.21 -18.00
C LYS A 161 16.34 -10.71 -18.30
N PRO A 162 15.97 -9.83 -17.36
CA PRO A 162 15.96 -8.40 -17.59
C PRO A 162 17.36 -7.86 -17.86
N ASP A 163 17.46 -6.89 -18.76
CA ASP A 163 18.67 -6.09 -18.92
C ASP A 163 18.80 -5.11 -17.74
N ILE A 164 19.57 -5.54 -16.74
CA ILE A 164 19.82 -4.77 -15.52
C ILE A 164 20.45 -3.40 -15.86
N ALA A 165 21.32 -3.33 -16.87
CA ALA A 165 21.96 -2.07 -17.24
C ALA A 165 20.95 -1.06 -17.81
N ALA A 166 20.01 -1.53 -18.64
CA ALA A 166 18.92 -0.70 -19.16
C ALA A 166 17.95 -0.25 -18.05
N MET A 167 17.65 -1.11 -17.08
CA MET A 167 16.81 -0.73 -15.94
C MET A 167 17.46 0.37 -15.09
N PHE A 168 18.76 0.25 -14.82
CA PHE A 168 19.50 1.26 -14.06
C PHE A 168 19.65 2.60 -14.81
N SER A 169 19.80 2.59 -16.13
CA SER A 169 19.90 3.84 -16.91
C SER A 169 18.59 4.64 -16.89
N GLN A 170 17.44 3.94 -16.97
CA GLN A 170 16.12 4.55 -16.87
C GLN A 170 15.82 5.07 -15.46
N LEU A 171 16.29 4.38 -14.42
CA LEU A 171 16.20 4.82 -13.03
C LEU A 171 16.86 6.19 -12.80
N ILE A 172 17.99 6.44 -13.47
CA ILE A 172 18.78 7.68 -13.35
C ILE A 172 18.22 8.79 -14.27
N SER A 173 17.29 8.47 -15.16
CA SER A 173 16.67 9.39 -16.11
C SER A 173 15.18 9.60 -15.80
N PRO A 174 14.82 10.26 -14.68
CA PRO A 174 13.43 10.42 -14.28
C PRO A 174 12.64 11.20 -15.33
N ARG A 175 11.42 10.73 -15.64
CA ARG A 175 10.49 11.37 -16.58
C ARG A 175 9.25 11.86 -15.83
N LEU A 176 8.84 13.10 -16.08
CA LEU A 176 7.66 13.71 -15.48
C LEU A 176 6.92 14.53 -16.54
N ASP A 177 6.24 13.82 -17.42
CA ASP A 177 5.40 14.42 -18.47
C ASP A 177 3.94 14.42 -18.03
N ALA A 178 3.08 15.17 -18.71
CA ALA A 178 1.65 15.25 -18.38
C ALA A 178 0.98 13.88 -18.27
N ASP A 179 1.33 12.93 -19.15
CA ASP A 179 0.80 11.57 -19.16
C ASP A 179 1.27 10.73 -17.96
N ALA A 180 2.43 11.06 -17.39
CA ALA A 180 3.00 10.33 -16.26
C ALA A 180 2.44 10.80 -14.90
N ILE A 181 1.88 12.00 -14.81
CA ILE A 181 1.44 12.60 -13.53
C ILE A 181 0.40 11.71 -12.84
N THR A 182 -0.58 11.20 -13.58
CA THR A 182 -1.63 10.33 -13.01
C THR A 182 -1.03 9.05 -12.42
N THR A 183 -0.08 8.43 -13.13
CA THR A 183 0.61 7.21 -12.67
C THR A 183 1.51 7.49 -11.48
N VAL A 184 2.21 8.63 -11.44
CA VAL A 184 3.01 9.06 -10.30
C VAL A 184 2.13 9.28 -9.07
N LEU A 185 1.01 9.98 -9.22
CA LEU A 185 0.04 10.19 -8.14
C LEU A 185 -0.55 8.87 -7.65
N ALA A 186 -0.85 7.95 -8.56
CA ALA A 186 -1.32 6.62 -8.22
C ALA A 186 -0.27 5.84 -7.42
N LEU A 187 0.99 5.77 -7.88
CA LEU A 187 2.10 5.09 -7.20
C LEU A 187 2.31 5.62 -5.77
N ILE A 188 2.30 6.95 -5.62
CA ILE A 188 2.44 7.59 -4.31
C ILE A 188 1.22 7.28 -3.44
N GLY A 189 0.00 7.40 -3.98
CA GLY A 189 -1.25 7.20 -3.26
C GLY A 189 -1.46 5.76 -2.80
N THR A 190 -1.06 4.76 -3.59
CA THR A 190 -1.13 3.34 -3.20
C THR A 190 -0.09 2.97 -2.14
N THR A 191 0.95 3.78 -1.96
CA THR A 191 2.04 3.50 -1.00
C THR A 191 1.87 4.29 0.30
N ILE A 192 1.59 5.58 0.21
CA ILE A 192 1.35 6.46 1.37
C ILE A 192 -0.13 6.43 1.71
N VAL A 193 -0.53 5.43 2.50
CA VAL A 193 -1.94 5.20 2.81
C VAL A 193 -2.32 5.86 4.15
N PRO A 194 -3.16 6.93 4.16
CA PRO A 194 -3.35 7.78 5.34
C PRO A 194 -3.90 7.06 6.57
N TYR A 195 -4.91 6.19 6.40
CA TYR A 195 -5.54 5.52 7.56
C TYR A 195 -4.57 4.65 8.34
N ASN A 196 -3.56 4.11 7.66
CA ASN A 196 -2.56 3.29 8.33
C ASN A 196 -1.67 4.11 9.27
N LEU A 197 -1.47 5.41 9.04
CA LEU A 197 -0.81 6.30 10.00
C LEU A 197 -1.65 6.43 11.29
N PHE A 198 -2.97 6.58 11.14
CA PHE A 198 -3.90 6.64 12.27
C PHE A 198 -3.96 5.32 13.03
N LEU A 199 -4.07 4.20 12.30
CA LEU A 199 -4.14 2.85 12.85
C LEU A 199 -2.84 2.52 13.59
N HIS A 200 -1.68 2.75 12.97
CA HIS A 200 -0.39 2.44 13.55
C HIS A 200 -0.14 3.25 14.83
N ALA A 201 -0.38 4.57 14.82
CA ALA A 201 -0.27 5.39 16.03
C ALA A 201 -1.17 4.88 17.17
N SER A 202 -2.41 4.48 16.88
CA SER A 202 -3.34 3.96 17.89
C SER A 202 -2.94 2.58 18.42
N LEU A 203 -2.43 1.69 17.56
CA LEU A 203 -1.96 0.37 17.97
C LEU A 203 -0.72 0.48 18.84
N VAL A 204 0.25 1.30 18.44
CA VAL A 204 1.49 1.55 19.18
C VAL A 204 1.19 2.16 20.54
N ALA A 205 0.32 3.19 20.60
CA ALA A 205 -0.11 3.79 21.86
C ALA A 205 -0.71 2.79 22.86
N LYS A 206 -1.38 1.74 22.36
CA LYS A 206 -1.94 0.68 23.19
C LYS A 206 -0.88 -0.35 23.59
N SER A 207 0.00 -0.75 22.68
CA SER A 207 0.99 -1.79 22.90
C SER A 207 2.23 -1.35 23.68
N SER A 208 2.56 -0.04 23.67
CA SER A 208 3.73 0.52 24.35
C SER A 208 3.48 0.88 25.82
N LYS A 209 2.26 0.68 26.34
CA LYS A 209 1.95 0.95 27.76
C LYS A 209 2.82 0.09 28.68
N GLY A 210 3.55 0.74 29.59
CA GLY A 210 4.42 0.08 30.57
C GLY A 210 5.74 -0.46 30.01
N GLN A 211 6.07 -0.17 28.75
CA GLN A 211 7.38 -0.48 28.16
C GLN A 211 8.29 0.74 28.23
N ASP A 212 9.60 0.52 28.14
CA ASP A 212 10.53 1.60 27.91
C ASP A 212 10.22 2.30 26.57
N LYS A 213 10.14 3.63 26.60
CA LYS A 213 9.71 4.42 25.44
C LYS A 213 10.73 4.34 24.31
N GLN A 214 12.03 4.29 24.63
CA GLN A 214 13.09 4.28 23.64
C GLN A 214 13.13 2.92 22.94
N GLU A 215 13.06 1.83 23.69
CA GLU A 215 12.97 0.48 23.14
C GLU A 215 11.72 0.29 22.27
N ALA A 216 10.56 0.78 22.73
CA ALA A 216 9.31 0.68 21.97
C ALA A 216 9.39 1.40 20.61
N VAL A 217 9.96 2.61 20.57
CA VAL A 217 10.13 3.37 19.32
C VAL A 217 11.08 2.65 18.37
N VAL A 218 12.24 2.20 18.85
CA VAL A 218 13.23 1.51 18.01
C VAL A 218 12.65 0.21 17.43
N ALA A 219 11.92 -0.56 18.24
CA ALA A 219 11.25 -1.77 17.78
C ALA A 219 10.22 -1.49 16.68
N CYS A 220 9.32 -0.52 16.89
CA CYS A 220 8.29 -0.16 15.93
C CYS A 220 8.89 0.40 14.62
N ARG A 221 9.94 1.22 14.72
CA ARG A 221 10.66 1.76 13.56
C ARG A 221 11.28 0.65 12.73
N ASN A 222 12.02 -0.27 13.35
CA ASN A 222 12.69 -1.36 12.66
C ASN A 222 11.67 -2.30 12.01
N GLN A 223 10.57 -2.59 12.70
CA GLN A 223 9.49 -3.42 12.19
C GLN A 223 8.81 -2.79 10.98
N SER A 224 8.43 -1.52 11.07
CA SER A 224 7.78 -0.78 9.98
C SER A 224 8.71 -0.62 8.79
N ALA A 225 9.97 -0.26 9.02
CA ALA A 225 10.96 -0.13 7.95
C ALA A 225 11.17 -1.45 7.20
N ARG A 226 11.29 -2.59 7.89
CA ARG A 226 11.40 -3.90 7.24
C ARG A 226 10.15 -4.26 6.43
N ALA A 227 8.96 -4.03 7.00
CA ALA A 227 7.69 -4.31 6.36
C ALA A 227 7.50 -3.48 5.07
N ILE A 228 7.72 -2.17 5.16
CA ILE A 228 7.54 -1.23 4.04
C ILE A 228 8.60 -1.47 2.97
N SER A 229 9.87 -1.71 3.34
CA SER A 229 10.93 -2.03 2.39
C SER A 229 10.68 -3.35 1.66
N MET A 230 10.18 -4.38 2.35
CA MET A 230 9.78 -5.64 1.72
C MET A 230 8.65 -5.41 0.72
N GLY A 231 7.63 -4.62 1.11
CA GLY A 231 6.54 -4.31 0.19
C GLY A 231 6.96 -3.49 -1.01
N GLY A 232 7.84 -2.50 -0.81
CA GLY A 232 8.45 -1.74 -1.89
C GLY A 232 9.25 -2.60 -2.85
N LEU A 233 9.98 -3.61 -2.35
CA LEU A 233 10.70 -4.56 -3.17
C LEU A 233 9.75 -5.41 -4.03
N ILE A 234 8.65 -5.90 -3.45
CA ILE A 234 7.62 -6.63 -4.21
C ILE A 234 7.04 -5.74 -5.31
N THR A 235 6.67 -4.50 -5.00
CA THR A 235 6.16 -3.53 -5.98
C THR A 235 7.17 -3.26 -7.10
N LEU A 236 8.47 -3.17 -6.77
CA LEU A 236 9.54 -3.02 -7.75
C LEU A 236 9.66 -4.24 -8.68
N ILE A 237 9.54 -5.46 -8.13
CA ILE A 237 9.55 -6.69 -8.91
C ILE A 237 8.35 -6.74 -9.87
N VAL A 238 7.17 -6.35 -9.42
CA VAL A 238 5.96 -6.26 -10.27
C VAL A 238 6.20 -5.28 -11.41
N MET A 239 6.69 -4.08 -11.11
CA MET A 239 7.00 -3.05 -12.10
C MET A 239 8.06 -3.52 -13.12
N ALA A 240 9.12 -4.18 -12.65
CA ALA A 240 10.15 -4.78 -13.50
C ALA A 240 9.58 -5.83 -14.46
N THR A 241 8.70 -6.68 -13.94
CA THR A 241 8.08 -7.74 -14.73
C THR A 241 7.19 -7.16 -15.82
N ALA A 242 6.37 -6.16 -15.48
CA ALA A 242 5.50 -5.50 -16.46
C ALA A 242 6.29 -4.72 -17.52
N MET A 243 7.39 -4.07 -17.14
CA MET A 243 8.31 -3.45 -18.11
C MET A 243 8.83 -4.48 -19.10
N MET A 244 9.34 -5.62 -18.63
CA MET A 244 9.87 -6.65 -19.51
C MET A 244 8.83 -7.25 -20.46
N ALA A 245 7.58 -7.36 -20.01
CA ALA A 245 6.51 -7.94 -20.80
C ALA A 245 5.90 -6.97 -21.83
N PHE A 246 5.81 -5.68 -21.51
CA PHE A 246 5.00 -4.72 -22.29
C PHE A 246 5.75 -3.47 -22.76
N PHE A 247 6.80 -3.04 -22.07
CA PHE A 247 7.48 -1.79 -22.41
C PHE A 247 8.17 -1.90 -23.77
N ASN A 248 7.92 -0.92 -24.65
CA ASN A 248 8.36 -0.90 -26.06
C ASN A 248 7.87 -2.08 -26.92
N HIS A 249 6.87 -2.84 -26.47
CA HIS A 249 6.19 -3.85 -27.26
C HIS A 249 4.88 -3.30 -27.84
N ALA A 250 4.39 -3.85 -28.96
CA ALA A 250 3.20 -3.34 -29.67
C ALA A 250 1.88 -3.50 -28.89
N ALA A 251 1.88 -4.21 -27.75
CA ALA A 251 0.71 -4.36 -26.89
C ALA A 251 0.72 -3.29 -25.80
N THR A 252 -0.26 -2.38 -25.84
CA THR A 252 -0.46 -1.35 -24.81
C THR A 252 -1.32 -1.90 -23.67
N MET A 253 -0.87 -1.71 -22.43
CA MET A 253 -1.61 -2.07 -21.22
C MET A 253 -2.40 -0.85 -20.71
N ASP A 254 -3.70 -1.04 -20.47
CA ASP A 254 -4.62 -0.02 -19.93
C ASP A 254 -5.41 -0.61 -18.75
N ALA A 255 -6.19 0.20 -18.02
CA ALA A 255 -6.99 -0.21 -16.88
C ALA A 255 -8.14 -1.20 -17.23
N SER A 256 -8.21 -1.68 -18.47
CA SER A 256 -9.22 -2.63 -18.97
C SER A 256 -8.64 -3.98 -19.40
N ASN A 257 -7.32 -4.14 -19.45
CA ASN A 257 -6.64 -5.34 -19.96
C ASN A 257 -5.31 -5.66 -19.26
#